data_AF-A0A7H1BHX1-F1
#
_entry.id   AF-A0A7H1BHX1-F1
#
_cell.length_a   1.000
_cell.length_b   1.000
_cell.length_c   1.000
_cell.angle_alpha   90.00
_cell.angle_beta   90.00
_cell.angle_gamma   90.00
#
_symmetry.space_group_name_H-M   'P 1'
#
loop_
_entity.id
_entity.type
_entity.pdbx_description
1 polymer ?
#
loop_
_entity_poly.entity_id
_entity_poly.type
_entity_poly.pdbx_seq_one_letter_code
_entity_poly.pdbx_strand_id
1 'polypeptide(L)'
;MTDELVRFIEARLNEEADLARRCDADPCGKWSAHGDTVDFCQVDLSGFHPTIALHVALHDPARILREIEAKRRILARHAREPWPCPNVRDLASPYADHPDFPDRR
;
A
#
# COMPACT_ATOMS: atom_id res chain seq x y z
N MET A 1 21.36 -9.04 -4.70
CA MET A 1 20.86 -7.68 -4.41
C MET A 1 19.57 -7.35 -5.18
N THR A 2 19.51 -7.35 -6.53
CA THR A 2 18.24 -7.08 -7.25
C THR A 2 17.15 -8.08 -6.89
N ASP A 3 17.44 -9.39 -6.94
CA ASP A 3 16.45 -10.44 -6.64
C ASP A 3 15.97 -10.41 -5.19
N GLU A 4 16.84 -9.99 -4.28
CA GLU A 4 16.52 -9.83 -2.85
C GLU A 4 15.60 -8.63 -2.62
N LEU A 5 15.89 -7.49 -3.25
CA LEU A 5 15.05 -6.31 -3.17
C LEU A 5 13.69 -6.52 -3.86
N VAL A 6 13.66 -7.22 -5.00
CA VAL A 6 12.42 -7.61 -5.67
C VAL A 6 11.56 -8.48 -4.74
N ARG A 7 12.14 -9.54 -4.15
CA ARG A 7 11.44 -10.40 -3.19
C ARG A 7 10.94 -9.63 -1.96
N PHE A 8 11.74 -8.69 -1.46
CA PHE A 8 11.36 -7.84 -0.34
C PHE A 8 10.13 -6.98 -0.69
N ILE A 9 10.13 -6.30 -1.85
CA ILE A 9 9.00 -5.50 -2.30
C ILE A 9 7.76 -6.38 -2.49
N GLU A 10 7.90 -7.56 -3.11
CA GLU A 10 6.79 -8.50 -3.28
C GLU A 10 6.16 -8.90 -1.94
N ALA A 11 6.98 -9.20 -0.93
CA ALA A 11 6.50 -9.53 0.40
C ALA A 11 5.67 -8.39 1.02
N ARG A 12 6.19 -7.15 0.99
CA ARG A 12 5.49 -5.98 1.54
C ARG A 12 4.18 -5.67 0.79
N LEU A 13 4.19 -5.77 -0.54
CA LEU A 13 2.98 -5.61 -1.35
C LEU A 13 1.93 -6.70 -1.07
N ASN A 14 2.35 -7.93 -0.77
CA ASN A 14 1.44 -9.00 -0.39
C ASN A 14 0.82 -8.75 0.99
N GLU A 15 1.62 -8.35 1.98
CA GLU A 15 1.13 -8.01 3.32
C GLU A 15 0.09 -6.89 3.30
N GLU A 16 0.36 -5.80 2.57
CA GLU A 16 -0.59 -4.70 2.40
C GLU A 16 -1.86 -5.15 1.66
N ALA A 17 -1.73 -5.98 0.62
CA ALA A 17 -2.88 -6.50 -0.12
C ALA A 17 -3.75 -7.41 0.74
N ASP A 18 -3.14 -8.25 1.58
CA ASP A 18 -3.84 -9.16 2.48
C ASP A 18 -4.57 -8.39 3.59
N LEU A 19 -4.02 -7.28 4.06
CA LEU A 19 -4.73 -6.37 4.97
C LEU A 19 -5.90 -5.68 4.26
N ALA A 20 -5.67 -5.09 3.08
CA ALA A 20 -6.70 -4.39 2.32
C ALA A 20 -7.89 -5.33 1.96
N ARG A 21 -7.63 -6.56 1.52
CA ARG A 21 -8.70 -7.53 1.23
C ARG A 21 -9.54 -7.90 2.45
N ARG A 22 -8.94 -7.92 3.65
CA ARG A 22 -9.69 -8.17 4.90
C ARG A 22 -10.62 -7.00 5.24
N CYS A 23 -10.25 -5.79 4.86
CA CYS A 23 -11.08 -4.60 5.00
C CYS A 23 -12.14 -4.44 3.88
N ASP A 24 -11.91 -5.04 2.71
CA ASP A 24 -12.82 -5.04 1.54
C ASP A 24 -13.74 -6.27 1.48
N ALA A 25 -13.94 -6.97 2.61
CA ALA A 25 -14.62 -8.26 2.64
C ALA A 25 -16.12 -8.20 2.24
N ASP A 26 -16.70 -7.01 2.17
CA ASP A 26 -18.07 -6.77 1.74
C ASP A 26 -18.14 -5.50 0.86
N PRO A 27 -18.55 -5.58 -0.42
CA PRO A 27 -18.50 -4.47 -1.37
C PRO A 27 -19.63 -3.44 -1.16
N CYS A 28 -19.89 -3.06 0.08
CA CYS A 28 -21.03 -2.20 0.39
C CYS A 28 -20.81 -0.74 -0.07
N GLY A 29 -19.56 -0.31 -0.33
CA GLY A 29 -19.27 1.05 -0.80
C GLY A 29 -17.82 1.50 -0.61
N LYS A 30 -17.52 2.71 -1.10
CA LYS A 30 -16.23 3.39 -0.94
C LYS A 30 -16.20 4.09 0.41
N TRP A 31 -15.06 4.04 1.11
CA TRP A 31 -14.89 4.81 2.34
C TRP A 31 -15.05 6.31 2.09
N SER A 32 -15.78 6.98 2.98
CA SER A 32 -16.06 8.41 2.89
C SER A 32 -15.89 9.10 4.24
N ALA A 33 -15.68 10.41 4.25
CA ALA A 33 -15.51 11.18 5.48
C ALA A 33 -16.48 12.36 5.52
N HIS A 34 -17.04 12.61 6.69
CA HIS A 34 -17.94 13.73 6.95
C HIS A 34 -17.65 14.32 8.34
N GLY A 35 -17.08 15.52 8.37
CA GLY A 35 -16.65 16.14 9.62
C GLY A 35 -15.54 15.34 10.30
N ASP A 36 -15.79 14.90 11.53
CA ASP A 36 -14.88 14.12 12.38
C ASP A 36 -15.07 12.59 12.24
N THR A 37 -15.91 12.17 11.29
CA THR A 37 -16.36 10.78 11.15
C THR A 37 -15.94 10.20 9.81
N VAL A 38 -15.57 8.93 9.82
CA VAL A 38 -15.31 8.12 8.63
C VAL A 38 -16.38 7.03 8.54
N ASP A 39 -17.05 7.01 7.40
CA ASP A 39 -17.96 5.97 6.97
C ASP A 39 -17.13 4.89 6.25
N PHE A 40 -16.97 3.75 6.93
CA PHE A 40 -16.31 2.54 6.41
C PHE A 40 -17.30 1.63 5.68
N CYS A 41 -18.49 2.14 5.39
CA CYS A 41 -19.66 1.49 4.84
C CYS A 41 -20.31 0.41 5.73
N GLN A 42 -19.51 -0.34 6.49
CA GLN A 42 -20.00 -1.30 7.49
C GLN A 42 -20.26 -0.64 8.85
N VAL A 43 -19.49 0.41 9.15
CA VAL A 43 -19.51 1.12 10.43
C VAL A 43 -19.06 2.55 10.23
N ASP A 44 -19.65 3.45 11.02
CA ASP A 44 -19.17 4.82 11.15
C ASP A 44 -18.30 4.92 12.41
N LEU A 45 -17.09 5.48 12.27
CA LEU A 45 -16.26 5.81 13.44
C LEU A 45 -16.02 7.32 13.49
N SER A 46 -16.43 7.93 14.60
CA SER A 46 -16.28 9.35 14.90
C SER A 46 -15.09 9.63 15.83
N GLY A 47 -14.76 10.91 16.01
CA GLY A 47 -13.72 11.35 16.94
C GLY A 47 -12.35 11.59 16.30
N PHE A 48 -12.26 11.55 14.98
CA PHE A 48 -11.06 11.98 14.27
C PHE A 48 -11.02 13.51 14.14
N HIS A 49 -9.83 14.08 14.11
CA HIS A 49 -9.72 15.43 13.53
C HIS A 49 -10.19 15.38 12.06
N PRO A 50 -10.92 16.37 11.51
CA PRO A 50 -11.47 16.29 10.16
C PRO A 50 -10.45 15.96 9.06
N THR A 51 -9.24 16.52 9.17
CA THR A 51 -8.13 16.17 8.26
C THR A 51 -7.70 14.71 8.35
N ILE A 52 -7.74 14.12 9.54
CA ILE A 52 -7.43 12.69 9.74
C ILE A 52 -8.56 11.85 9.15
N ALA A 53 -9.83 12.21 9.35
CA ALA A 53 -10.96 11.50 8.75
C ALA A 53 -10.83 11.45 7.21
N LEU A 54 -10.53 12.60 6.59
CA LEU A 54 -10.26 12.68 5.15
C LEU A 54 -9.07 11.81 4.73
N HIS A 55 -7.99 11.81 5.49
CA HIS A 55 -6.83 10.98 5.21
C HIS A 55 -7.18 9.48 5.25
N VAL A 56 -7.90 9.03 6.29
CA VAL A 56 -8.34 7.64 6.41
C VAL A 56 -9.24 7.24 5.25
N ALA A 57 -10.25 8.05 4.90
CA ALA A 57 -11.13 7.76 3.77
C ALA A 57 -10.39 7.71 2.42
N LEU A 58 -9.30 8.48 2.27
CA LEU A 58 -8.44 8.38 1.09
C LEU A 58 -7.71 7.04 1.00
N HIS A 59 -7.47 6.35 2.12
CA HIS A 59 -6.85 5.02 2.19
C HIS A 59 -7.86 3.87 2.08
N ASP A 60 -8.95 4.08 1.34
CA ASP A 60 -9.94 3.08 0.94
C ASP A 60 -9.29 1.76 0.43
N PRO A 61 -9.68 0.58 0.96
CA PRO A 61 -9.06 -0.70 0.62
C PRO A 61 -9.06 -1.02 -0.87
N ALA A 62 -10.16 -0.73 -1.57
CA ALA A 62 -10.24 -0.97 -3.01
C ALA A 62 -9.26 -0.07 -3.78
N ARG A 63 -9.03 1.17 -3.34
CA ARG A 63 -7.97 2.03 -3.87
C ARG A 63 -6.58 1.43 -3.60
N ILE A 64 -6.30 0.99 -2.37
CA ILE A 64 -5.00 0.40 -2.01
C ILE A 64 -4.69 -0.83 -2.89
N LEU A 65 -5.68 -1.70 -3.12
CA LEU A 65 -5.52 -2.85 -4.02
C LEU A 65 -5.16 -2.42 -5.45
N ARG A 66 -5.78 -1.36 -5.99
CA ARG A 66 -5.43 -0.80 -7.31
C ARG A 66 -4.01 -0.24 -7.34
N GLU A 67 -3.56 0.42 -6.27
CA GLU A 67 -2.19 0.94 -6.16
C GLU A 67 -1.16 -0.19 -6.08
N ILE A 68 -1.42 -1.23 -5.30
CA ILE A 68 -0.56 -2.42 -5.21
C ILE A 68 -0.43 -3.09 -6.58
N GLU A 69 -1.54 -3.24 -7.30
CA GLU A 69 -1.54 -3.84 -8.64
C GLU A 69 -0.73 -2.98 -9.63
N ALA A 70 -0.80 -1.64 -9.51
CA ALA A 70 0.07 -0.75 -10.28
C ALA A 70 1.56 -0.93 -9.93
N LYS A 71 1.91 -1.02 -8.63
CA LYS A 71 3.28 -1.25 -8.17
C LYS A 71 3.82 -2.60 -8.64
N ARG A 72 3.00 -3.67 -8.62
CA ARG A 72 3.36 -5.00 -9.17
C ARG A 72 3.69 -4.95 -10.65
N ARG A 73 2.91 -4.21 -11.46
CA ARG A 73 3.22 -4.02 -12.89
C ARG A 73 4.50 -3.24 -13.13
N ILE A 74 4.83 -2.26 -12.28
CA ILE A 74 6.12 -1.56 -12.35
C ILE A 74 7.24 -2.54 -12.00
N LEU A 75 7.11 -3.28 -10.90
CA LEU A 75 8.12 -4.25 -10.46
C LEU A 75 8.37 -5.31 -11.54
N ALA A 76 7.33 -5.90 -12.11
CA ALA A 76 7.47 -6.92 -13.17
C ALA A 76 8.17 -6.39 -14.43
N ARG A 77 7.99 -5.11 -14.79
CA ARG A 77 8.68 -4.49 -15.93
C ARG A 77 10.17 -4.29 -15.67
N HIS A 78 10.54 -3.94 -14.45
CA HIS A 78 11.90 -3.54 -14.10
C HIS A 78 12.72 -4.61 -13.36
N ALA A 79 12.11 -5.72 -12.94
CA ALA A 79 12.78 -6.78 -12.17
C ALA A 79 13.94 -7.46 -12.91
N ARG A 80 13.97 -7.39 -14.25
CA ARG A 80 15.01 -8.00 -15.10
C ARG A 80 16.05 -7.01 -15.61
N GLU A 81 15.97 -5.74 -15.21
CA GLU A 81 16.94 -4.73 -15.61
C GLU A 81 18.28 -4.90 -14.86
N PRO A 82 19.43 -4.61 -15.51
CA PRO A 82 20.73 -4.61 -14.84
C PRO A 82 20.76 -3.67 -13.63
N TRP A 83 21.43 -4.09 -12.57
CA TRP A 83 21.57 -3.28 -11.35
C TRP A 83 22.56 -2.12 -11.53
N PRO A 84 22.34 -0.95 -10.90
CA PRO A 84 21.16 -0.56 -10.12
C PRO A 84 20.01 -0.09 -11.00
N CYS A 85 18.84 -0.70 -10.85
CA CYS A 85 17.60 -0.18 -11.43
C CYS A 85 17.00 0.87 -10.46
N PRO A 86 17.06 2.17 -10.79
CA PRO A 86 16.54 3.23 -9.90
C PRO A 86 15.06 3.05 -9.59
N ASN A 87 14.28 2.58 -10.56
CA ASN A 87 12.84 2.36 -10.40
C ASN A 87 12.50 1.31 -9.33
N VAL A 88 13.30 0.24 -9.22
CA VAL A 88 13.11 -0.78 -8.17
C VAL A 88 13.48 -0.21 -6.79
N ARG A 89 14.48 0.67 -6.71
CA ARG A 89 14.80 1.38 -5.45
C ARG A 89 13.70 2.37 -5.05
N ASP A 90 13.14 3.09 -6.01
CA ASP A 90 12.05 4.04 -5.74
C ASP A 90 10.79 3.32 -5.25
N LEU A 91 10.48 2.15 -5.81
CA LEU A 91 9.40 1.28 -5.30
C LEU A 91 9.65 0.79 -3.87
N ALA A 92 10.91 0.61 -3.48
CA ALA A 92 11.27 0.18 -2.13
C ALA A 92 11.28 1.35 -1.12
N SER A 93 11.34 2.60 -1.57
CA SER A 93 11.49 3.79 -0.71
C SER A 93 10.48 3.89 0.44
N PRO A 94 9.19 3.49 0.31
CA PRO A 94 8.25 3.55 1.42
C PRO A 94 8.62 2.61 2.59
N TYR A 95 9.48 1.63 2.35
CA TYR A 95 9.86 0.60 3.31
C TYR A 95 11.28 0.80 3.86
N ALA A 96 11.91 1.95 3.63
CA ALA A 96 13.31 2.18 3.99
C ALA A 96 13.58 2.00 5.50
N ASP A 97 12.58 2.24 6.36
CA ASP A 97 12.66 2.08 7.81
C ASP A 97 12.28 0.65 8.28
N HIS A 98 11.99 -0.26 7.34
CA HIS A 98 11.63 -1.64 7.67
C HIS A 98 12.87 -2.43 8.16
N PRO A 99 12.78 -3.20 9.25
CA PRO A 99 13.94 -3.91 9.82
C PRO A 99 14.58 -4.92 8.84
N ASP A 100 13.75 -5.55 7.99
CA ASP A 100 14.22 -6.46 6.93
C ASP A 100 14.62 -5.77 5.61
N PHE A 101 14.71 -4.44 5.58
CA PHE A 101 15.09 -3.73 4.35
C PHE A 101 16.49 -4.18 3.90
N PRO A 102 16.70 -4.63 2.65
CA PRO A 102 17.99 -5.14 2.22
C PRO A 102 19.09 -4.07 2.32
N ASP A 103 20.10 -4.34 3.14
CA ASP A 103 21.26 -3.46 3.29
C ASP A 103 22.03 -3.34 1.97
N ARG A 104 22.57 -2.14 1.70
CA ARG A 104 23.53 -1.92 0.61
C ARG A 104 24.89 -2.55 1.01
N ARG A 105 25.04 -3.86 0.91
CA ARG A 105 26.37 -4.52 0.90
C ARG A 105 26.78 -4.95 -0.49
#